data_AF-A0A384DGJ2-F1
#
_entry.id   AF-A0A384DGJ2-F1
#
_cell.length_a   1.000
_cell.length_b   1.000
_cell.length_c   1.000
_cell.angle_alpha   90.00
_cell.angle_beta   90.00
_cell.angle_gamma   90.00
#
_symmetry.space_group_name_H-M   'P 1'
#
loop_
_entity.id
_entity.type
_entity.pdbx_description
1 polymer ?
#
loop_
_entity_poly.entity_id
_entity_poly.type
_entity_poly.pdbx_seq_one_letter_code
_entity_poly.pdbx_strand_id
1 'polypeptide(L)'
;MAFRKNAKELLQLAAKTLKKLGVRFWLSSGTCLGWYRQCNIIPYSKDVDLGIFIQDYKSDIISAFQDVGLPLKHKFGKVEDSLELSFQGKDDIKLDIFFFYEETDHMWNGGTQAKTGKKFKYLFPKFTLCWTEFVDMKIHVPCETIEYIEANYGPYIWIQGRIIPEMQCWRLPKCRMSGGRLWLSSKALSLSCLRSSNMTRKIFTNTRERWRQQNVNSAFAKLRKLIPTHPPDKKLSKNETLRLAMRYINFLVKVLGEQTLQQTGVASQGNILGLFPQGSHLPDRTLLGDYQVPSLDPSHSIA
;
A
#
# COMPACT_ATOMS: atom_id res chain seq x y z
N MET A 1 8.73 2.63 -14.41
CA MET A 1 7.85 3.48 -15.25
C MET A 1 7.01 2.66 -16.23
N ALA A 2 7.52 1.52 -16.74
CA ALA A 2 6.79 0.62 -17.64
C ALA A 2 5.44 0.12 -17.08
N PHE A 3 5.41 -0.41 -15.85
CA PHE A 3 4.17 -0.95 -15.25
C PHE A 3 2.97 0.00 -15.33
N ARG A 4 3.12 1.26 -14.90
CA ARG A 4 2.00 2.23 -14.90
C ARG A 4 1.45 2.51 -16.29
N LYS A 5 2.32 2.52 -17.31
CA LYS A 5 1.91 2.70 -18.70
C LYS A 5 1.06 1.51 -19.14
N ASN A 6 1.57 0.30 -18.94
CA ASN A 6 0.91 -0.92 -19.36
C ASN A 6 -0.39 -1.18 -18.58
N ALA A 7 -0.42 -0.89 -17.27
CA ALA A 7 -1.63 -0.99 -16.45
C ALA A 7 -2.69 0.05 -16.88
N LYS A 8 -2.28 1.26 -17.30
CA LYS A 8 -3.18 2.25 -17.89
C LYS A 8 -3.76 1.74 -19.22
N GLU A 9 -2.94 1.20 -20.11
CA GLU A 9 -3.39 0.63 -21.39
C GLU A 9 -4.36 -0.55 -21.16
N LEU A 10 -4.05 -1.43 -20.21
CA LEU A 10 -4.90 -2.54 -19.81
C LEU A 10 -6.27 -2.06 -19.28
N LEU A 11 -6.26 -1.06 -18.39
CA LEU A 11 -7.48 -0.46 -17.86
C LEU A 11 -8.32 0.20 -18.97
N GLN A 12 -7.68 0.88 -19.92
CA GLN A 12 -8.36 1.51 -21.07
C GLN A 12 -9.02 0.47 -21.96
N LEU A 13 -8.32 -0.64 -22.25
CA LEU A 13 -8.84 -1.74 -23.04
C LEU A 13 -10.03 -2.40 -22.33
N ALA A 14 -9.89 -2.73 -21.04
CA ALA A 14 -10.95 -3.32 -20.24
C ALA A 14 -12.19 -2.41 -20.16
N ALA A 15 -11.98 -1.12 -19.92
CA ALA A 15 -13.07 -0.14 -19.88
C ALA A 15 -13.81 -0.04 -21.21
N LYS A 16 -13.08 -0.10 -22.34
CA LYS A 16 -13.69 -0.09 -23.68
C LYS A 16 -14.53 -1.35 -23.92
N THR A 17 -14.01 -2.52 -23.56
CA THR A 17 -14.70 -3.80 -23.70
C THR A 17 -15.98 -3.84 -22.87
N LEU A 18 -15.90 -3.51 -21.57
CA LEU A 18 -17.08 -3.51 -20.68
C LEU A 18 -18.13 -2.48 -21.10
N LYS A 19 -17.71 -1.28 -21.59
CA LYS A 19 -18.64 -0.29 -22.16
C LYS A 19 -19.35 -0.82 -23.41
N LYS A 20 -18.65 -1.53 -24.30
CA LYS A 20 -19.27 -2.15 -25.49
C LYS A 20 -20.31 -3.21 -25.10
N LEU A 21 -20.04 -3.94 -24.02
CA LEU A 21 -21.00 -4.91 -23.45
C LEU A 21 -22.14 -4.24 -22.68
N GLY A 22 -22.08 -2.94 -22.40
CA GLY A 22 -23.07 -2.25 -21.56
C GLY A 22 -23.03 -2.70 -20.10
N VAL A 23 -21.89 -3.22 -19.63
CA VAL A 23 -21.71 -3.68 -18.24
C VAL A 23 -21.21 -2.51 -17.40
N ARG A 24 -21.84 -2.29 -16.24
CA ARG A 24 -21.40 -1.26 -15.29
C ARG A 24 -20.24 -1.81 -14.45
N PHE A 25 -19.20 -1.01 -14.30
CA PHE A 25 -18.00 -1.38 -13.56
C PHE A 25 -17.37 -0.17 -12.88
N TRP A 26 -16.55 -0.42 -11.87
CA TRP A 26 -15.81 0.58 -11.10
C TRP A 26 -14.39 0.13 -10.77
N LEU A 27 -13.53 1.05 -10.34
CA LEU A 27 -12.21 0.70 -9.81
C LEU A 27 -12.38 -0.04 -8.48
N SER A 28 -11.82 -1.25 -8.37
CA SER A 28 -11.87 -2.07 -7.15
C SER A 28 -10.51 -2.09 -6.45
N SER A 29 -10.48 -2.61 -5.22
CA SER A 29 -9.27 -3.09 -4.54
C SER A 29 -8.06 -2.15 -4.66
N GLY A 30 -6.91 -2.63 -5.15
CA GLY A 30 -5.65 -1.89 -5.18
C GLY A 30 -5.68 -0.73 -6.16
N THR A 31 -6.47 -0.87 -7.21
CA THR A 31 -6.67 0.16 -8.24
C THR A 31 -7.47 1.33 -7.69
N CYS A 32 -8.55 1.07 -6.93
CA CYS A 32 -9.32 2.06 -6.18
C CYS A 32 -8.46 2.78 -5.14
N LEU A 33 -7.69 2.02 -4.37
CA LEU A 33 -6.76 2.57 -3.39
C LEU A 33 -5.71 3.48 -4.06
N GLY A 34 -5.20 3.10 -5.23
CA GLY A 34 -4.30 3.92 -6.03
C GLY A 34 -4.90 5.27 -6.42
N TRP A 35 -6.13 5.24 -6.95
CA TRP A 35 -6.89 6.45 -7.24
C TRP A 35 -7.06 7.34 -6.01
N TYR A 36 -7.60 6.80 -4.92
CA TYR A 36 -7.92 7.56 -3.72
C TYR A 36 -6.67 8.17 -3.05
N ARG A 37 -5.61 7.36 -2.93
CA ARG A 37 -4.44 7.66 -2.09
C ARG A 37 -3.36 8.48 -2.79
N GLN A 38 -3.24 8.35 -4.11
CA GLN A 38 -2.10 8.89 -4.85
C GLN A 38 -2.45 9.36 -6.27
N CYS A 39 -3.75 9.49 -6.61
CA CYS A 39 -4.24 9.92 -7.93
C CYS A 39 -3.62 9.16 -9.12
N ASN A 40 -3.19 7.92 -8.90
CA ASN A 40 -2.47 7.16 -9.92
C ASN A 40 -2.41 5.68 -9.53
N ILE A 41 -2.09 4.83 -10.49
CA ILE A 41 -1.85 3.40 -10.26
C ILE A 41 -0.66 3.23 -9.30
N ILE A 42 -0.82 2.35 -8.31
CA ILE A 42 0.23 1.99 -7.35
C ILE A 42 1.41 1.37 -8.12
N PRO A 43 2.62 1.96 -8.07
CA PRO A 43 3.69 1.60 -9.02
C PRO A 43 4.29 0.21 -8.81
N TYR A 44 4.00 -0.42 -7.68
CA TYR A 44 4.48 -1.74 -7.27
C TYR A 44 3.33 -2.77 -7.15
N SER A 45 2.13 -2.45 -7.66
CA SER A 45 1.09 -3.46 -7.89
C SER A 45 1.47 -4.35 -9.07
N LYS A 46 0.76 -5.45 -9.26
CA LYS A 46 0.98 -6.42 -10.35
C LYS A 46 -0.27 -6.62 -11.22
N ASP A 47 -1.31 -5.84 -10.95
CA ASP A 47 -2.67 -6.08 -11.38
C ASP A 47 -3.44 -4.77 -11.56
N VAL A 48 -4.54 -4.88 -12.28
CA VAL A 48 -5.60 -3.89 -12.38
C VAL A 48 -6.88 -4.57 -11.89
N ASP A 49 -7.56 -3.94 -10.94
CA ASP A 49 -8.73 -4.50 -10.28
C ASP A 49 -9.98 -3.72 -10.68
N LEU A 50 -10.99 -4.43 -11.18
CA LEU A 50 -12.31 -3.89 -11.46
C LEU A 50 -13.37 -4.62 -10.65
N GLY A 51 -14.41 -3.87 -10.25
CA GLY A 51 -15.60 -4.41 -9.64
C GLY A 51 -16.77 -4.38 -10.61
N ILE A 52 -17.59 -5.42 -10.59
CA ILE A 52 -18.83 -5.53 -11.37
C ILE A 52 -19.93 -6.04 -10.44
N PHE A 53 -21.14 -5.48 -10.55
CA PHE A 53 -22.29 -6.03 -9.86
C PHE A 53 -22.69 -7.36 -10.51
N ILE A 54 -22.93 -8.41 -9.72
CA ILE A 54 -23.27 -9.72 -10.30
C ILE A 54 -24.55 -9.66 -11.15
N GLN A 55 -25.47 -8.75 -10.83
CA GLN A 55 -26.69 -8.51 -11.61
C GLN A 55 -26.39 -7.99 -13.04
N ASP A 56 -25.24 -7.34 -13.23
CA ASP A 56 -24.77 -6.86 -14.53
C ASP A 56 -23.87 -7.88 -15.27
N TYR A 57 -23.70 -9.10 -14.73
CA TYR A 57 -22.92 -10.15 -15.38
C TYR A 57 -23.52 -10.53 -16.73
N LYS A 58 -22.65 -10.70 -17.73
CA LYS A 58 -23.00 -11.26 -19.03
C LYS A 58 -22.12 -12.46 -19.36
N SER A 59 -22.73 -13.49 -19.95
CA SER A 59 -22.05 -14.74 -20.32
C SER A 59 -20.97 -14.54 -21.40
N ASP A 60 -21.07 -13.47 -22.18
CA ASP A 60 -20.13 -13.09 -23.25
C ASP A 60 -18.94 -12.24 -22.77
N ILE A 61 -18.85 -11.91 -21.47
CA ILE A 61 -17.71 -11.16 -20.92
C ILE A 61 -16.39 -11.85 -21.27
N ILE A 62 -16.30 -13.16 -21.04
CA ILE A 62 -15.06 -13.93 -21.24
C ILE A 62 -14.63 -13.87 -22.71
N SER A 63 -15.56 -14.16 -23.64
CA SER A 63 -15.27 -14.12 -25.08
C SER A 63 -14.91 -12.72 -25.54
N ALA A 64 -15.62 -11.68 -25.08
CA ALA A 64 -15.34 -10.31 -25.45
C ALA A 64 -13.95 -9.83 -25.01
N PHE A 65 -13.44 -10.32 -23.88
CA PHE A 65 -12.07 -10.06 -23.45
C PHE A 65 -11.04 -10.86 -24.27
N GLN A 66 -11.33 -12.13 -24.57
CA GLN A 66 -10.48 -12.95 -25.43
C GLN A 66 -10.33 -12.33 -26.84
N ASP A 67 -11.41 -11.83 -27.43
CA ASP A 67 -11.44 -11.20 -28.76
C ASP A 67 -10.56 -9.95 -28.86
N VAL A 68 -10.33 -9.25 -27.75
CA VAL A 68 -9.44 -8.08 -27.69
C VAL A 68 -8.02 -8.42 -27.24
N GLY A 69 -7.67 -9.70 -27.21
CA GLY A 69 -6.32 -10.18 -26.87
C GLY A 69 -6.05 -10.24 -25.36
N LEU A 70 -7.07 -10.39 -24.53
CA LEU A 70 -6.96 -10.62 -23.09
C LEU A 70 -7.46 -12.03 -22.76
N PRO A 71 -6.62 -13.07 -22.88
CA PRO A 71 -7.04 -14.43 -22.59
C PRO A 71 -7.34 -14.63 -21.10
N LEU A 72 -8.34 -15.47 -20.82
CA LEU A 72 -8.70 -15.85 -19.46
C LEU A 72 -7.54 -16.61 -18.80
N LYS A 73 -7.10 -16.12 -17.64
CA LYS A 73 -6.04 -16.72 -16.81
C LYS A 73 -6.64 -17.57 -15.69
N HIS A 74 -7.62 -17.04 -14.97
CA HIS A 74 -8.30 -17.73 -13.89
C HIS A 74 -9.79 -17.46 -13.91
N LYS A 75 -10.57 -18.47 -13.53
CA LYS A 75 -11.99 -18.36 -13.21
C LYS A 75 -12.21 -19.08 -11.88
N PHE A 76 -12.58 -18.33 -10.86
CA PHE A 76 -12.97 -18.89 -9.57
C PHE A 76 -14.46 -18.70 -9.34
N GLY A 77 -15.03 -19.58 -8.51
CA GLY A 77 -16.44 -19.54 -8.16
C GLY A 77 -17.40 -19.83 -9.32
N LYS A 78 -18.67 -19.49 -9.09
CA LYS A 78 -19.79 -19.57 -10.02
C LYS A 78 -20.55 -18.25 -10.00
N VAL A 79 -21.42 -18.02 -10.98
CA VAL A 79 -22.21 -16.77 -11.06
C VAL A 79 -23.01 -16.55 -9.78
N GLU A 80 -23.56 -17.62 -9.21
CA GLU A 80 -24.31 -17.64 -7.96
C GLU A 80 -23.44 -17.63 -6.68
N ASP A 81 -22.13 -17.84 -6.79
CA ASP A 81 -21.24 -17.97 -5.64
C ASP A 81 -19.79 -17.57 -5.97
N SER A 82 -19.39 -16.40 -5.47
CA SER A 82 -17.98 -15.99 -5.39
C SER A 82 -17.26 -15.94 -6.74
N LEU A 83 -17.93 -15.47 -7.80
CA LEU A 83 -17.32 -15.35 -9.12
C LEU A 83 -16.14 -14.36 -9.12
N GLU A 84 -15.02 -14.79 -9.69
CA GLU A 84 -13.85 -13.97 -9.96
C GLU A 84 -13.27 -14.36 -11.32
N LEU A 85 -12.94 -13.37 -12.15
CA LEU A 85 -12.33 -13.57 -13.45
C LEU A 85 -11.00 -12.81 -13.53
N SER A 86 -9.92 -13.53 -13.82
CA SER A 86 -8.61 -12.94 -14.09
C SER A 86 -8.27 -13.11 -15.56
N PHE A 87 -7.83 -12.03 -16.21
CA PHE A 87 -7.35 -12.03 -17.59
C PHE A 87 -5.86 -11.68 -17.64
N GLN A 88 -5.15 -12.30 -18.57
CA GLN A 88 -3.72 -12.03 -18.77
C GLN A 88 -3.54 -10.83 -19.69
N GLY A 89 -2.99 -9.74 -19.15
CA GLY A 89 -2.50 -8.60 -19.93
C GLY A 89 -1.05 -8.74 -20.34
N LYS A 90 -0.52 -7.70 -20.99
CA LYS A 90 0.89 -7.60 -21.39
C LYS A 90 1.81 -7.54 -20.17
N ASP A 91 3.06 -8.00 -20.34
CA ASP A 91 4.13 -7.96 -19.32
C ASP A 91 3.72 -8.57 -17.97
N ASP A 92 2.96 -9.67 -18.02
CA ASP A 92 2.42 -10.39 -16.85
C ASP A 92 1.47 -9.56 -15.94
N ILE A 93 0.98 -8.41 -16.41
CA ILE A 93 0.00 -7.62 -15.65
C ILE A 93 -1.37 -8.26 -15.77
N LYS A 94 -1.97 -8.62 -14.64
CA LYS A 94 -3.31 -9.22 -14.60
C LYS A 94 -4.40 -8.15 -14.59
N LEU A 95 -5.52 -8.45 -15.23
CA LEU A 95 -6.79 -7.77 -14.97
C LEU A 95 -7.64 -8.69 -14.12
N ASP A 96 -7.92 -8.31 -12.88
CA ASP A 96 -8.78 -9.07 -11.98
C ASP A 96 -10.15 -8.38 -11.88
N ILE A 97 -11.21 -9.12 -12.15
CA ILE A 97 -12.60 -8.68 -12.09
C ILE A 97 -13.29 -9.41 -10.94
N PHE A 98 -13.66 -8.65 -9.92
CA PHE A 98 -14.38 -9.13 -8.76
C PHE A 98 -15.88 -8.84 -8.90
N PHE A 99 -16.71 -9.86 -8.67
CA PHE A 99 -18.16 -9.71 -8.70
C PHE A 99 -18.71 -9.45 -7.31
N PHE A 100 -19.58 -8.44 -7.21
CA PHE A 100 -20.20 -8.03 -5.96
C PHE A 100 -21.66 -8.46 -5.94
N TYR A 101 -22.03 -9.06 -4.83
CA TYR A 101 -23.36 -9.57 -4.52
C TYR A 101 -23.97 -8.66 -3.47
N GLU A 102 -25.22 -8.31 -3.70
CA GLU A 102 -25.95 -7.38 -2.85
C GLU A 102 -26.85 -8.16 -1.88
N GLU A 103 -26.69 -7.92 -0.58
CA GLU A 103 -27.58 -8.43 0.49
C GLU A 103 -28.34 -7.27 1.13
N THR A 104 -29.20 -7.52 2.12
CA THR A 104 -30.09 -6.49 2.69
C THR A 104 -29.33 -5.30 3.27
N ASP A 105 -28.28 -5.55 4.05
CA ASP A 105 -27.54 -4.56 4.84
C ASP A 105 -26.11 -4.32 4.35
N HIS A 106 -25.59 -5.20 3.50
CA HIS A 106 -24.21 -5.14 3.04
C HIS A 106 -24.08 -5.60 1.58
N MET A 107 -22.86 -5.52 1.07
CA MET A 107 -22.46 -6.15 -0.17
C MET A 107 -21.26 -7.04 0.10
N TRP A 108 -21.03 -8.03 -0.77
CA TRP A 108 -19.87 -8.90 -0.60
C TRP A 108 -19.28 -9.30 -1.93
N ASN A 109 -17.97 -9.60 -1.93
CA ASN A 109 -17.33 -10.30 -3.04
C ASN A 109 -16.61 -11.55 -2.51
N GLY A 110 -16.43 -12.51 -3.41
CA GLY A 110 -15.67 -13.72 -3.13
C GLY A 110 -14.18 -13.51 -3.34
N GLY A 111 -13.36 -14.25 -2.60
CA GLY A 111 -11.97 -14.47 -2.94
C GLY A 111 -11.60 -15.94 -2.79
N THR A 112 -10.79 -16.46 -3.70
CA THR A 112 -10.35 -17.86 -3.66
C THR A 112 -8.84 -17.95 -3.61
N GLN A 113 -8.31 -18.65 -2.61
CA GLN A 113 -6.88 -18.92 -2.57
C GLN A 113 -6.51 -20.01 -3.58
N ALA A 114 -5.82 -19.63 -4.66
CA ALA A 114 -5.53 -20.49 -5.80
C ALA A 114 -4.88 -21.85 -5.47
N LYS A 115 -4.04 -21.92 -4.42
CA LYS A 115 -3.34 -23.16 -4.04
C LYS A 115 -4.19 -24.13 -3.22
N THR A 116 -5.06 -23.61 -2.35
CA THR A 116 -5.82 -24.42 -1.39
C THR A 116 -7.29 -24.54 -1.75
N GLY A 117 -7.78 -23.72 -2.68
CA GLY A 117 -9.20 -23.59 -2.99
C GLY A 117 -10.02 -22.96 -1.87
N LYS A 118 -9.38 -22.49 -0.78
CA LYS A 118 -10.10 -21.87 0.34
C LYS A 118 -10.80 -20.60 -0.14
N LYS A 119 -12.12 -20.57 0.05
CA LYS A 119 -12.97 -19.42 -0.26
C LYS A 119 -13.06 -18.47 0.93
N PHE A 120 -13.12 -17.18 0.62
CA PHE A 120 -13.30 -16.08 1.55
C PHE A 120 -14.46 -15.21 1.06
N LYS A 121 -15.25 -14.70 2.00
CA LYS A 121 -16.31 -13.71 1.74
C LYS A 121 -15.85 -12.39 2.36
N TYR A 122 -15.59 -11.39 1.54
CA TYR A 122 -15.29 -10.05 2.04
C TYR A 122 -16.57 -9.24 2.09
N LEU A 123 -16.84 -8.63 3.23
CA LEU A 123 -18.06 -7.86 3.49
C LEU A 123 -17.75 -6.38 3.34
N PHE A 124 -18.64 -5.67 2.65
CA PHE A 124 -18.57 -4.24 2.39
C PHE A 124 -19.85 -3.58 2.88
N PRO A 125 -19.76 -2.40 3.51
CA PRO A 125 -20.91 -1.52 3.64
C PRO A 125 -21.55 -1.26 2.27
N LYS A 126 -22.85 -0.98 2.27
CA LYS A 126 -23.53 -0.51 1.06
C LYS A 126 -22.81 0.69 0.48
N PHE A 127 -22.62 0.67 -0.84
CA PHE A 127 -22.07 1.80 -1.56
C PHE A 127 -22.81 2.02 -2.88
N THR A 128 -22.83 3.27 -3.30
CA THR A 128 -23.30 3.69 -4.63
C THR A 128 -22.11 3.97 -5.54
N LEU A 129 -22.35 4.19 -6.83
CA LEU A 129 -21.28 4.47 -7.80
C LEU A 129 -21.26 5.94 -8.21
N CYS A 130 -20.09 6.54 -8.11
CA CYS A 130 -19.83 7.93 -8.48
C CYS A 130 -18.83 7.99 -9.64
N TRP A 131 -18.99 8.97 -10.52
CA TRP A 131 -18.04 9.22 -11.61
C TRP A 131 -16.79 9.95 -11.10
N THR A 132 -15.62 9.52 -11.57
CA THR A 132 -14.35 10.21 -11.41
C THR A 132 -13.57 10.24 -12.73
N GLU A 133 -12.56 11.09 -12.78
CA GLU A 133 -11.44 10.96 -13.72
C GLU A 133 -10.31 10.18 -13.05
N PHE A 134 -9.69 9.26 -13.79
CA PHE A 134 -8.51 8.51 -13.36
C PHE A 134 -7.69 8.16 -14.60
N VAL A 135 -6.38 8.41 -14.59
CA VAL A 135 -5.46 8.11 -15.72
C VAL A 135 -6.02 8.48 -17.12
N ASP A 136 -6.61 9.67 -17.22
CA ASP A 136 -7.21 10.23 -18.45
C ASP A 136 -8.45 9.48 -18.97
N MET A 137 -9.20 8.82 -18.09
CA MET A 137 -10.50 8.23 -18.41
C MET A 137 -11.56 8.57 -17.38
N LYS A 138 -12.82 8.61 -17.84
CA LYS A 138 -14.01 8.68 -16.99
C LYS A 138 -14.44 7.26 -16.61
N ILE A 139 -14.47 6.99 -15.30
CA ILE A 139 -14.71 5.67 -14.71
C ILE A 139 -15.47 5.81 -13.38
N HIS A 140 -16.15 4.76 -12.93
CA HIS A 140 -16.81 4.76 -11.62
C HIS A 140 -15.87 4.36 -10.49
N VAL A 141 -16.21 4.81 -9.29
CA VAL A 141 -15.66 4.38 -7.99
C VAL A 141 -16.82 4.32 -6.98
N PRO A 142 -16.65 3.61 -5.85
CA PRO A 142 -17.62 3.64 -4.75
C PRO A 142 -17.73 5.06 -4.18
N CYS A 143 -18.94 5.61 -4.05
CA CYS A 143 -19.14 6.95 -3.48
C CYS A 143 -18.70 7.00 -2.00
N GLU A 144 -19.07 5.96 -1.24
CA GLU A 144 -18.61 5.64 0.11
C GLU A 144 -17.20 5.04 0.06
N THR A 145 -16.28 5.79 -0.57
CA THR A 145 -14.93 5.33 -0.90
C THR A 145 -14.15 4.92 0.33
N ILE A 146 -14.28 5.67 1.44
CA ILE A 146 -13.49 5.42 2.64
C ILE A 146 -13.90 4.07 3.18
N GLU A 147 -15.18 3.90 3.48
CA GLU A 147 -15.80 2.69 4.01
C GLU A 147 -15.51 1.46 3.13
N TYR A 148 -15.57 1.64 1.81
CA TYR A 148 -15.21 0.60 0.84
C TYR A 148 -13.73 0.20 0.90
N ILE A 149 -12.83 1.18 0.92
CA ILE A 149 -11.40 0.93 1.12
C ILE A 149 -11.21 0.29 2.51
N GLU A 150 -12.04 0.67 3.49
CA GLU A 150 -11.87 0.20 4.84
C GLU A 150 -12.13 -1.29 5.00
N ALA A 151 -13.23 -1.72 4.40
CA ALA A 151 -13.61 -3.11 4.27
C ALA A 151 -12.54 -3.97 3.57
N ASN A 152 -11.85 -3.43 2.55
CA ASN A 152 -10.84 -4.19 1.81
C ASN A 152 -9.56 -4.48 2.62
N TYR A 153 -9.18 -3.58 3.53
CA TYR A 153 -7.78 -3.52 3.97
C TYR A 153 -7.60 -3.38 5.50
N GLY A 154 -8.68 -3.29 6.28
CA GLY A 154 -8.69 -3.07 7.73
C GLY A 154 -8.33 -1.64 8.21
N PRO A 155 -9.04 -1.09 9.22
CA PRO A 155 -8.94 0.31 9.64
C PRO A 155 -7.49 0.70 9.90
N TYR A 156 -7.07 1.85 9.37
CA TYR A 156 -5.73 2.43 9.52
C TYR A 156 -4.57 1.77 8.75
N ILE A 157 -4.72 0.58 8.16
CA ILE A 157 -3.62 -0.12 7.45
C ILE A 157 -3.26 0.57 6.13
N TRP A 158 -4.25 1.04 5.35
CA TRP A 158 -3.97 1.90 4.18
C TRP A 158 -3.48 3.30 4.58
N ILE A 159 -3.74 3.72 5.82
CA ILE A 159 -3.42 5.05 6.35
C ILE A 159 -1.95 5.14 6.77
N GLN A 160 -1.30 4.02 7.13
CA GLN A 160 0.08 3.96 7.65
C GLN A 160 1.19 4.50 6.73
N GLY A 161 0.86 5.12 5.60
CA GLY A 161 1.77 6.06 4.96
C GLY A 161 1.17 7.19 4.14
N ARG A 162 -0.16 7.35 3.99
CA ARG A 162 -0.72 8.27 2.97
C ARG A 162 -2.21 8.58 3.16
N ILE A 163 -2.57 9.43 4.12
CA ILE A 163 -3.69 10.34 3.88
C ILE A 163 -3.17 11.72 4.27
N ILE A 164 -2.89 12.54 3.26
CA ILE A 164 -2.68 13.97 3.45
C ILE A 164 -4.06 14.57 3.20
N PRO A 165 -4.75 15.11 4.24
CA PRO A 165 -6.12 15.61 4.10
C PRO A 165 -6.28 16.65 2.99
N GLU A 166 -5.21 17.39 2.66
CA GLU A 166 -5.16 18.40 1.61
C GLU A 166 -4.91 17.85 0.19
N MET A 167 -4.55 16.57 0.04
CA MET A 167 -4.13 15.97 -1.25
C MET A 167 -5.00 14.78 -1.68
N GLN A 168 -6.21 14.68 -1.15
CA GLN A 168 -7.20 13.72 -1.61
C GLN A 168 -7.64 14.07 -3.03
N CYS A 169 -7.59 13.11 -3.96
CA CYS A 169 -7.84 13.38 -5.39
C CYS A 169 -9.16 14.11 -5.62
N TRP A 170 -10.20 13.75 -4.86
CA TRP A 170 -11.54 14.33 -4.92
C TRP A 170 -11.63 15.80 -4.46
N ARG A 171 -10.63 16.34 -3.74
CA ARG A 171 -10.56 17.76 -3.36
C ARG A 171 -9.96 18.65 -4.46
N LEU A 172 -9.31 18.07 -5.47
CA LEU A 172 -8.79 18.85 -6.60
C LEU A 172 -9.96 19.29 -7.49
N PRO A 173 -10.02 20.55 -7.95
CA PRO A 173 -11.15 21.12 -8.71
C PRO A 173 -11.60 20.34 -9.96
N LYS A 174 -10.75 19.43 -10.48
CA LYS A 174 -10.96 18.65 -11.70
C LYS A 174 -11.36 17.18 -11.47
N CYS A 175 -11.21 16.67 -10.25
CA CYS A 175 -11.59 15.30 -9.88
C CYS A 175 -12.82 15.29 -8.97
N ARG A 176 -13.67 16.33 -9.06
CA ARG A 176 -14.88 16.44 -8.27
C ARG A 176 -15.82 15.29 -8.65
N MET A 177 -16.17 14.46 -7.68
CA MET A 177 -17.21 13.43 -7.83
C MET A 177 -18.49 14.13 -8.26
N SER A 178 -18.94 13.93 -9.50
CA SER A 178 -20.14 14.58 -9.99
C SER A 178 -21.37 13.82 -9.46
N GLY A 179 -21.95 14.29 -8.35
CA GLY A 179 -23.35 14.03 -8.04
C GLY A 179 -24.21 14.59 -9.17
N GLY A 180 -25.13 13.78 -9.69
CA GLY A 180 -25.79 13.98 -10.97
C GLY A 180 -26.23 15.42 -11.29
N ARG A 181 -25.65 15.98 -12.35
CA ARG A 181 -26.30 16.86 -13.34
C ARG A 181 -25.37 17.08 -14.54
N LEU A 182 -26.00 17.16 -15.71
CA LEU A 182 -25.48 17.33 -17.07
C LEU A 182 -24.16 18.14 -17.15
N TRP A 183 -23.16 17.63 -17.88
CA TRP A 183 -22.02 18.46 -18.32
C TRP A 183 -22.14 18.72 -19.83
N LEU A 184 -22.23 20.01 -20.15
CA LEU A 184 -22.09 20.55 -21.50
C LEU A 184 -20.69 20.25 -22.02
N SER A 185 -20.64 19.81 -23.28
CA SER A 185 -19.44 19.63 -24.09
C SER A 185 -18.47 20.81 -23.93
N SER A 186 -17.16 20.55 -23.86
CA SER A 186 -16.25 20.92 -24.96
C SER A 186 -14.79 20.58 -24.71
N LYS A 187 -14.11 20.34 -25.83
CA LYS A 187 -12.76 19.81 -26.07
C LYS A 187 -11.58 20.64 -25.51
N ALA A 188 -11.76 21.45 -24.46
CA ALA A 188 -10.73 22.40 -23.98
C ALA A 188 -9.89 21.92 -22.76
N LEU A 189 -10.24 20.80 -22.11
CA LEU A 189 -9.61 20.39 -20.83
C LEU A 189 -8.34 19.52 -20.95
N SER A 190 -8.00 19.06 -22.15
CA SER A 190 -6.95 18.06 -22.40
C SER A 190 -5.50 18.50 -22.10
N LEU A 191 -5.19 19.81 -22.09
CA LEU A 191 -3.78 20.26 -21.98
C LEU A 191 -3.26 20.51 -20.56
N SER A 192 -4.11 20.42 -19.53
CA SER A 192 -3.74 20.89 -18.19
C SER A 192 -3.32 19.79 -17.19
N CYS A 193 -3.48 18.51 -17.54
CA CYS A 193 -3.03 17.38 -16.73
C CYS A 193 -1.51 17.11 -16.89
N LEU A 194 -0.93 17.53 -18.03
CA LEU A 194 0.44 17.19 -18.44
C LEU A 194 1.55 18.09 -17.86
N ARG A 195 1.25 19.30 -17.37
CA ARG A 195 2.28 20.26 -16.92
C ARG A 195 2.80 20.06 -15.48
N SER A 196 2.22 19.17 -14.68
CA SER A 196 2.52 19.09 -13.23
C SER A 196 3.02 17.72 -12.75
N SER A 197 3.74 16.96 -13.56
CA SER A 197 4.30 15.67 -13.12
C SER A 197 5.46 15.85 -12.10
N ASN A 198 6.29 16.89 -12.25
CA ASN A 198 7.43 17.16 -11.37
C ASN A 198 7.07 17.92 -10.09
N MET A 199 6.17 18.91 -10.16
CA MET A 199 5.75 19.69 -9.00
C MET A 199 4.92 18.85 -8.03
N THR A 200 3.97 18.05 -8.55
CA THR A 200 3.18 17.11 -7.75
C THR A 200 4.05 16.01 -7.12
N ARG A 201 5.09 15.52 -7.83
CA ARG A 201 6.03 14.51 -7.31
C ARG A 201 6.93 15.06 -6.18
N LYS A 202 7.38 16.31 -6.29
CA LYS A 202 8.18 16.99 -5.25
C LYS A 202 7.35 17.27 -4.00
N ILE A 203 6.13 17.80 -4.17
CA ILE A 203 5.19 18.03 -3.06
C ILE A 203 4.83 16.69 -2.39
N PHE A 204 4.51 15.66 -3.18
CA PHE A 204 4.24 14.30 -2.67
C PHE A 204 5.44 13.72 -1.90
N THR A 205 6.67 13.98 -2.35
CA THR A 205 7.88 13.48 -1.68
C THR A 205 8.14 14.20 -0.37
N ASN A 206 8.00 15.52 -0.34
CA ASN A 206 8.21 16.33 0.85
C ASN A 206 7.16 16.04 1.92
N THR A 207 5.89 15.92 1.53
CA THR A 207 4.82 15.63 2.50
C THR A 207 4.87 14.18 2.97
N ARG A 208 5.27 13.22 2.12
CA ARG A 208 5.53 11.83 2.53
C ARG A 208 6.61 11.77 3.61
N GLU A 209 7.73 12.47 3.44
CA GLU A 209 8.80 12.47 4.44
C GLU A 209 8.34 13.13 5.75
N ARG A 210 7.58 14.23 5.67
CA ARG A 210 6.98 14.87 6.85
C ARG A 210 6.06 13.92 7.61
N TRP A 211 5.22 13.15 6.91
CA TRP A 211 4.31 12.19 7.55
C TRP A 211 5.04 10.96 8.11
N ARG A 212 6.07 10.46 7.42
CA ARG A 212 6.96 9.41 7.96
C ARG A 212 7.59 9.85 9.27
N GLN A 213 8.08 11.08 9.33
CA GLN A 213 8.61 11.66 10.56
C GLN A 213 7.54 11.78 11.63
N GLN A 214 6.32 12.23 11.31
CA GLN A 214 5.20 12.31 12.25
C GLN A 214 4.80 10.95 12.82
N ASN A 215 4.71 9.90 12.00
CA ASN A 215 4.36 8.55 12.45
C ASN A 215 5.45 8.01 13.40
N VAL A 216 6.72 8.09 12.99
CA VAL A 216 7.86 7.74 13.86
C VAL A 216 7.81 8.53 15.16
N ASN A 217 7.57 9.84 15.10
CA ASN A 217 7.49 10.70 16.29
C ASN A 217 6.32 10.33 17.22
N SER A 218 5.18 9.93 16.67
CA SER A 218 4.02 9.45 17.42
C SER A 218 4.33 8.12 18.14
N ALA A 219 4.99 7.19 17.46
CA ALA A 219 5.47 5.95 18.09
C ALA A 219 6.45 6.22 19.24
N PHE A 220 7.40 7.15 19.04
CA PHE A 220 8.29 7.62 20.10
C PHE A 220 7.53 8.30 21.25
N ALA A 221 6.47 9.06 20.97
CA ALA A 221 5.64 9.66 22.01
C ALA A 221 4.91 8.60 22.85
N LYS A 222 4.37 7.56 22.21
CA LYS A 222 3.77 6.41 22.92
C LYS A 222 4.80 5.67 23.77
N LEU A 223 5.97 5.38 23.21
CA LEU A 223 7.05 4.70 23.92
C LEU A 223 7.51 5.48 25.15
N ARG A 224 7.66 6.81 25.05
CA ARG A 224 8.03 7.66 26.20
C ARG A 224 7.04 7.57 27.37
N LYS A 225 5.75 7.38 27.11
CA LYS A 225 4.74 7.21 28.18
C LYS A 225 4.92 5.91 28.97
N LEU A 226 5.58 4.91 28.40
CA LEU A 226 5.80 3.61 29.03
C LEU A 226 7.15 3.52 29.76
N ILE A 227 8.05 4.48 29.52
CA ILE A 227 9.39 4.45 30.12
C ILE A 227 9.37 5.25 31.42
N PRO A 228 9.75 4.64 32.56
CA PRO A 228 9.82 5.35 33.82
C PRO A 228 10.94 6.40 33.78
N THR A 229 10.61 7.64 34.15
CA THR A 229 11.55 8.77 34.23
C THR A 229 11.26 9.64 35.44
N HIS A 230 12.29 10.33 35.93
CA HIS A 230 12.16 11.39 36.93
C HIS A 230 12.80 12.68 36.38
N PRO A 231 12.07 13.81 36.29
CA PRO A 231 10.64 13.93 36.53
C PRO A 231 9.80 13.24 35.41
N PRO A 232 8.52 12.89 35.66
CA PRO A 232 7.69 12.11 34.72
C PRO A 232 7.45 12.76 33.35
N ASP A 233 7.63 14.07 33.27
CA ASP A 233 7.46 14.91 32.08
C ASP A 233 8.78 15.18 31.33
N LYS A 234 9.87 14.49 31.71
CA LYS A 234 11.18 14.64 31.06
C LYS A 234 11.08 14.37 29.55
N LYS A 235 11.42 15.38 28.75
CA LYS A 235 11.49 15.28 27.28
C LYS A 235 12.73 14.49 26.85
N LEU A 236 12.60 13.18 26.69
CA LEU A 236 13.68 12.30 26.19
C LEU A 236 13.92 12.47 24.68
N SER A 237 15.17 12.51 24.25
CA SER A 237 15.52 12.37 22.82
C SER A 237 15.18 10.96 22.30
N LYS A 238 15.17 10.77 20.97
CA LYS A 238 14.91 9.45 20.37
C LYS A 238 15.94 8.40 20.84
N ASN A 239 17.22 8.75 20.87
CA ASN A 239 18.28 7.83 21.28
C ASN A 239 18.16 7.45 22.76
N GLU A 240 17.92 8.44 23.64
CA GLU A 240 17.70 8.18 25.07
C GLU A 240 16.47 7.33 25.31
N THR A 241 15.37 7.60 24.58
CA THR A 241 14.14 6.80 24.65
C THR A 241 14.43 5.33 24.33
N LEU A 242 15.18 5.05 23.26
CA LEU A 242 15.53 3.66 22.89
C LEU A 242 16.44 3.01 23.95
N ARG A 243 17.48 3.71 24.41
CA ARG A 243 18.40 3.17 25.42
C ARG A 243 17.69 2.88 26.74
N LEU A 244 16.80 3.77 27.17
CA LEU A 244 16.06 3.61 28.42
C LEU A 244 14.99 2.53 28.30
N ALA A 245 14.32 2.39 27.15
CA ALA A 245 13.41 1.28 26.87
C ALA A 245 14.11 -0.08 26.97
N MET A 246 15.29 -0.24 26.36
CA MET A 246 16.06 -1.49 26.44
C MET A 246 16.46 -1.82 27.88
N ARG A 247 16.93 -0.83 28.65
CA ARG A 247 17.24 -1.00 30.07
C ARG A 247 16.01 -1.39 30.88
N TYR A 248 14.87 -0.75 30.60
CA TYR A 248 13.63 -1.02 31.31
C TYR A 248 13.09 -2.42 31.01
N ILE A 249 13.13 -2.87 29.75
CA ILE A 249 12.78 -4.26 29.38
C ILE A 249 13.67 -5.25 30.14
N ASN A 250 15.00 -5.04 30.15
CA ASN A 250 15.93 -5.92 30.87
C ASN A 250 15.66 -5.93 32.38
N PHE A 251 15.32 -4.78 32.96
CA PHE A 251 14.95 -4.68 34.36
C PHE A 251 13.66 -5.47 34.65
N LEU A 252 12.62 -5.33 33.84
CA LEU A 252 11.37 -6.08 33.99
C LEU A 252 11.59 -7.58 33.85
N VAL A 253 12.40 -8.01 32.88
CA VAL A 253 12.79 -9.43 32.71
C VAL A 253 13.48 -9.96 33.97
N LYS A 254 14.39 -9.18 34.56
CA LYS A 254 15.06 -9.54 35.81
C LYS A 254 14.08 -9.66 36.97
N VAL A 255 13.20 -8.66 37.17
CA VAL A 255 12.19 -8.68 38.25
C VAL A 255 11.26 -9.89 38.12
N LEU A 256 10.78 -10.18 36.90
CA LEU A 256 9.92 -11.33 36.65
C LEU A 256 10.67 -12.67 36.81
N GLY A 257 11.95 -12.74 36.43
CA GLY A 257 12.80 -13.91 36.64
C GLY A 257 13.14 -14.16 38.11
N GLU A 258 13.38 -13.10 38.88
CA GLU A 258 13.66 -13.17 40.33
C GLU A 258 12.41 -13.60 41.13
N GLN A 259 11.21 -13.21 40.70
CA GLN A 259 9.95 -13.71 41.27
C GLN A 259 9.73 -15.21 41.03
N THR A 260 10.34 -15.78 39.99
CA THR A 260 10.27 -17.22 39.70
C THR A 260 11.27 -18.02 40.56
N LEU A 261 12.37 -17.40 40.99
CA LEU A 261 13.41 -18.04 41.82
C LEU A 261 13.10 -18.05 43.33
N GLN A 262 12.11 -17.30 43.80
CA GLN A 262 11.66 -17.35 45.19
C GLN A 262 10.62 -18.46 45.47
N GLN A 263 10.13 -19.18 44.46
CA GLN A 263 9.17 -20.30 44.65
C GLN A 263 9.72 -21.69 44.31
N THR A 264 10.88 -21.82 43.68
CA THR A 264 11.53 -23.12 43.50
C THR A 264 13.05 -22.97 43.58
N GLY A 265 13.65 -23.46 44.67
CA GLY A 265 15.09 -23.46 44.89
C GLY A 265 15.83 -24.45 43.98
N VAL A 266 15.94 -24.14 42.69
CA VAL A 266 16.83 -24.86 41.75
C VAL A 266 17.51 -23.83 40.85
N ALA A 267 18.84 -23.78 40.93
CA ALA A 267 19.67 -22.94 40.09
C ALA A 267 19.62 -23.41 38.63
N SER A 268 19.20 -22.53 37.72
CA SER A 268 19.30 -22.72 36.28
C SER A 268 19.99 -21.50 35.67
N GLN A 269 21.19 -21.71 35.15
CA GLN A 269 21.93 -20.75 34.35
C GLN A 269 21.23 -20.57 32.99
N GLY A 270 20.46 -19.49 32.84
CA GLY A 270 19.87 -19.06 31.57
C GLY A 270 20.49 -17.75 31.09
N ASN A 271 21.64 -17.82 30.43
CA ASN A 271 22.32 -16.67 29.83
C ASN A 271 21.65 -16.33 28.49
N ILE A 272 20.99 -15.18 28.34
CA ILE A 272 20.29 -14.78 27.10
C ILE A 272 21.21 -14.06 26.08
N LEU A 273 22.53 -14.15 26.22
CA LEU A 273 23.51 -13.59 25.27
C LEU A 273 23.57 -14.33 23.91
N GLY A 274 22.54 -15.09 23.53
CA GLY A 274 22.48 -15.87 22.30
C GLY A 274 21.74 -15.26 21.10
N LEU A 275 21.21 -14.03 21.19
CA LEU A 275 20.35 -13.45 20.13
C LEU A 275 21.00 -12.35 19.26
N PHE A 276 22.28 -12.06 19.44
CA PHE A 276 23.02 -11.20 18.51
C PHE A 276 24.41 -11.78 18.25
N PRO A 277 24.81 -12.05 17.00
CA PRO A 277 26.20 -12.36 16.69
C PRO A 277 27.05 -11.13 17.02
N GLN A 278 27.94 -11.27 17.99
CA GLN A 278 29.04 -10.35 18.21
C GLN A 278 30.06 -10.56 17.08
N GLY A 279 30.15 -9.59 16.17
CA GLY A 279 31.33 -9.45 15.31
C GLY A 279 32.55 -9.21 16.20
N SER A 280 33.58 -10.03 15.98
CA SER A 280 34.85 -10.08 16.68
C SER A 280 35.51 -8.73 16.94
N HIS A 281 35.93 -8.56 18.20
CA HIS A 281 36.86 -7.58 18.74
C HIS A 281 38.28 -7.85 18.17
N LEU A 282 39.13 -6.83 17.90
CA LEU A 282 40.32 -6.43 18.68
C LEU A 282 41.29 -5.59 17.80
N PRO A 283 42.31 -4.86 18.34
CA PRO A 283 42.48 -4.25 19.67
C PRO A 283 42.99 -2.78 19.63
N ASP A 284 43.10 -2.15 20.81
CA ASP A 284 43.68 -0.81 21.05
C ASP A 284 45.22 -0.87 21.28
N ARG A 285 45.87 0.29 21.05
CA ARG A 285 47.31 0.66 21.04
C ARG A 285 48.23 0.04 22.10
N THR A 286 49.49 -0.27 21.69
CA THR A 286 50.73 0.38 22.18
C THR A 286 52.00 0.03 21.35
N LEU A 287 52.71 1.08 20.90
CA LEU A 287 54.17 1.29 20.74
C LEU A 287 55.06 0.31 19.94
N LEU A 288 55.59 0.74 18.78
CA LEU A 288 56.99 1.15 18.53
C LEU A 288 57.24 1.36 17.00
N GLY A 289 58.05 2.36 16.66
CA GLY A 289 58.99 2.28 15.52
C GLY A 289 58.51 2.66 14.11
N ASP A 290 58.94 3.85 13.70
CA ASP A 290 59.51 4.19 12.39
C ASP A 290 58.60 4.57 11.19
N TYR A 291 58.75 5.85 10.86
CA TYR A 291 58.38 6.54 9.64
C TYR A 291 59.01 5.90 8.39
N GLN A 292 58.23 5.74 7.32
CA GLN A 292 58.71 6.04 5.97
C GLN A 292 57.55 6.44 5.05
N VAL A 293 57.63 7.67 4.52
CA VAL A 293 56.74 8.22 3.48
C VAL A 293 57.39 7.98 2.11
N PRO A 294 56.62 7.64 1.07
CA PRO A 294 56.94 8.04 -0.30
C PRO A 294 55.76 8.85 -0.88
N SER A 295 55.89 10.17 -1.02
CA SER A 295 56.36 10.89 -2.22
C SER A 295 55.52 10.62 -3.48
N LEU A 296 54.80 11.67 -3.91
CA LEU A 296 54.39 11.90 -5.29
C LEU A 296 55.59 11.76 -6.23
N ASP A 297 55.40 11.33 -7.49
CA ASP A 297 55.28 12.19 -8.69
C ASP A 297 55.31 11.30 -9.98
N PRO A 298 55.48 11.79 -11.23
CA PRO A 298 54.42 12.08 -12.19
C PRO A 298 54.52 11.31 -13.53
N SER A 299 53.56 11.57 -14.43
CA SER A 299 53.65 11.53 -15.91
C SER A 299 54.82 10.80 -16.60
N HIS A 300 54.54 9.87 -17.53
CA HIS A 300 54.68 10.08 -18.98
C HIS A 300 54.44 8.81 -19.82
N SER A 301 54.02 9.09 -21.06
CA SER A 301 53.69 8.26 -22.20
C SER A 301 54.89 7.54 -22.89
N ILE A 302 54.52 6.73 -23.90
CA ILE A 302 55.27 6.26 -25.08
C ILE A 302 56.08 4.96 -24.92
N ALA A 303 55.53 3.86 -25.43
CA ALA A 303 55.91 3.23 -26.71
C ALA A 303 54.87 2.17 -27.10
#